data_AF-A0A126T0T6-F1
#
_entry.id   AF-A0A126T0T6-F1
#
_cell.length_a   1.000
_cell.length_b   1.000
_cell.length_c   1.000
_cell.angle_alpha   90.00
_cell.angle_beta   90.00
_cell.angle_gamma   90.00
#
_symmetry.space_group_name_H-M   'P 1'
#
loop_
_entity.id
_entity.type
_entity.pdbx_description
1 polymer ?
#
loop_
_entity_poly.entity_id
_entity_poly.type
_entity_poly.pdbx_seq_one_letter_code
_entity_poly.pdbx_strand_id
1 'polypeptide(L)'
;MKKWLVSFCFLLSAYIGPGQAQVLDRIVAVVEEDVILERELNNEVAAITNKLSSNNVMIPPEFVLRKQVLERMVVDKLQRQLAAKSGVQVSDEMLSASVADIASRNGLSVESFRNELSKQGMEYKAFEDNLRNEIIINQLRGREIGSRVKVTDAEVLHYMETQSKAGQSNSQYHLGHILIAVSEAASATAIQKAKDKADQVIADLRGGKDFKQVAVSVSDDDNALKGGDLGWRSIGQIPSLFSEIVTTMNQGDVSEAIRSPSGFHIIKMLETEGAGQHIVTKTKVRHILIKTNELVDDAEAQKRLLALRERINDGDDFANLARAHSDDKGSAINGGSLDWVGPGALVPPFEEAMNKLAINEISQPVQTQFGWHMIQVLGRENQDNSEQFKKDKIREEIRKRKIEEETELWLRRLRDEAFVEIDLDRL
;
A
#
# COMPACT_ATOMS: atom_id res chain seq x y z
N MET A 1 -93.12 -39.05 49.90
CA MET A 1 -92.71 -37.65 49.70
C MET A 1 -91.20 -37.61 49.49
N LYS A 2 -90.72 -37.60 48.24
CA LYS A 2 -89.29 -37.65 47.90
C LYS A 2 -88.80 -36.24 47.54
N LYS A 3 -87.79 -35.77 48.26
CA LYS A 3 -87.16 -34.45 48.08
C LYS A 3 -86.09 -34.53 46.98
N TRP A 4 -86.05 -33.48 46.15
CA TRP A 4 -85.10 -33.24 45.08
C TRP A 4 -83.85 -32.55 45.64
N LEU A 5 -82.65 -32.91 45.17
CA LEU A 5 -81.41 -32.17 45.44
C LEU A 5 -80.64 -32.05 44.12
N VAL A 6 -80.53 -30.81 43.67
CA VAL A 6 -79.91 -30.34 42.43
C VAL A 6 -78.39 -30.36 42.61
N SER A 7 -77.67 -30.98 41.68
CA SER A 7 -76.20 -30.94 41.62
C SER A 7 -75.76 -30.00 40.50
N PHE A 8 -74.94 -29.01 40.86
CA PHE A 8 -74.48 -27.92 40.00
C PHE A 8 -73.20 -28.35 39.26
N CYS A 9 -73.26 -28.46 37.94
CA CYS A 9 -72.10 -28.77 37.08
C CYS A 9 -71.25 -27.50 36.87
N PHE A 10 -70.01 -27.50 37.38
CA PHE A 10 -68.99 -26.51 37.05
C PHE A 10 -68.26 -26.94 35.77
N LEU A 11 -68.48 -26.22 34.67
CA LEU A 11 -67.71 -26.34 33.42
C LEU A 11 -66.37 -25.59 33.57
N LEU A 12 -65.28 -26.33 33.77
CA LEU A 12 -63.92 -25.80 33.66
C LEU A 12 -63.58 -25.63 32.16
N SER A 13 -63.61 -24.41 31.65
CA SER A 13 -63.07 -24.10 30.32
C SER A 13 -61.56 -23.86 30.45
N ALA A 14 -60.76 -24.80 29.95
CA ALA A 14 -59.32 -24.63 29.82
C ALA A 14 -59.03 -23.68 28.65
N TYR A 15 -58.50 -22.49 28.96
CA TYR A 15 -57.91 -21.61 27.95
C TYR A 15 -56.56 -22.20 27.50
N ILE A 16 -56.54 -22.84 26.33
CA ILE A 16 -55.29 -23.13 25.62
C ILE A 16 -54.93 -21.85 24.86
N GLY A 17 -53.99 -21.08 25.41
CA GLY A 17 -53.41 -19.95 24.68
C GLY A 17 -52.69 -20.43 23.42
N PRO A 18 -52.65 -19.64 22.33
CA PRO A 18 -51.88 -20.00 21.15
C PRO A 18 -50.40 -20.02 21.54
N GLY A 19 -49.81 -21.21 21.65
CA GLY A 19 -48.37 -21.38 21.75
C GLY A 19 -47.75 -20.83 20.48
N GLN A 20 -46.92 -19.79 20.59
CA GLN A 20 -46.07 -19.38 19.48
C GLN A 20 -45.17 -20.55 19.13
N ALA A 21 -45.37 -21.13 17.95
CA ALA A 21 -44.47 -22.14 17.41
C ALA A 21 -43.08 -21.50 17.30
N GLN A 22 -42.13 -21.95 18.12
CA GLN A 22 -40.72 -21.65 17.91
C GLN A 22 -40.36 -22.21 16.54
N VAL A 23 -40.07 -21.32 15.58
CA VAL A 23 -39.53 -21.71 14.29
C VAL A 23 -38.16 -22.31 14.57
N LEU A 24 -38.04 -23.62 14.46
CA LEU A 24 -36.75 -24.31 14.55
C LEU A 24 -35.88 -23.81 13.39
N ASP A 25 -34.75 -23.16 13.73
CA ASP A 25 -33.75 -22.71 12.75
C ASP A 25 -33.24 -23.93 11.96
N ARG A 26 -33.17 -23.80 10.64
CA ARG A 26 -33.02 -24.94 9.73
C ARG A 26 -31.60 -25.03 9.21
N ILE A 27 -31.07 -26.24 9.05
CA ILE A 27 -29.73 -26.48 8.49
C ILE A 27 -29.79 -26.41 6.96
N VAL A 28 -28.98 -25.56 6.32
CA VAL A 28 -28.87 -25.48 4.85
C VAL A 28 -27.63 -26.22 4.35
N ALA A 29 -26.57 -26.28 5.14
CA ALA A 29 -25.42 -27.12 4.85
C ALA A 29 -24.78 -27.70 6.12
N VAL A 30 -24.24 -28.90 6.01
CA VAL A 30 -23.33 -29.52 7.00
C VAL A 30 -21.92 -29.39 6.45
N VAL A 31 -20.98 -28.90 7.25
CA VAL A 31 -19.58 -28.64 6.90
C VAL A 31 -18.67 -29.26 7.96
N GLU A 32 -18.21 -30.48 7.69
CA GLU A 32 -17.48 -31.32 8.64
C GLU A 32 -18.24 -31.48 9.97
N GLU A 33 -17.70 -30.92 11.06
CA GLU A 33 -18.24 -31.03 12.42
C GLU A 33 -19.28 -29.93 12.76
N ASP A 34 -19.62 -29.05 11.82
CA ASP A 34 -20.38 -27.84 12.12
C ASP A 34 -21.38 -27.51 10.99
N VAL A 35 -22.43 -26.73 11.25
CA VAL A 35 -23.55 -26.49 10.31
C VAL A 35 -23.68 -25.03 9.89
N ILE A 36 -24.28 -24.79 8.73
CA ILE A 36 -24.73 -23.46 8.28
C ILE A 36 -26.24 -23.42 8.37
N LEU A 37 -26.76 -22.49 9.17
CA LEU A 37 -28.18 -22.29 9.36
C LEU A 37 -28.78 -21.35 8.31
N GLU A 38 -30.06 -21.53 8.01
CA GLU A 38 -30.80 -20.73 7.04
C GLU A 38 -30.81 -19.25 7.42
N ARG A 39 -30.95 -18.95 8.70
CA ARG A 39 -30.88 -17.58 9.22
C ARG A 39 -29.52 -16.92 8.96
N GLU A 40 -28.43 -17.67 9.11
CA GLU A 40 -27.08 -17.15 8.85
C GLU A 40 -26.89 -16.82 7.37
N LEU A 41 -27.33 -17.73 6.49
CA LEU A 41 -27.28 -17.51 5.05
C LEU A 41 -28.12 -16.29 4.63
N ASN A 42 -29.33 -16.16 5.17
CA ASN A 42 -30.21 -15.01 4.89
C ASN A 42 -29.55 -13.68 5.31
N ASN A 43 -28.93 -13.65 6.49
CA ASN A 43 -28.25 -12.46 6.99
C ASN A 43 -27.07 -12.07 6.10
N GLU A 44 -26.26 -13.03 5.67
CA GLU A 44 -25.09 -12.76 4.81
C GLU A 44 -25.51 -12.33 3.40
N VAL A 45 -26.55 -12.96 2.83
CA VAL A 45 -27.14 -12.54 1.54
C VAL A 45 -27.66 -11.11 1.62
N ALA A 46 -28.36 -10.74 2.71
CA ALA A 46 -28.85 -9.38 2.91
C ALA A 46 -27.69 -8.36 3.03
N ALA A 47 -26.64 -8.70 3.78
CA ALA A 47 -25.46 -7.86 3.92
C ALA A 47 -24.76 -7.60 2.58
N ILE A 48 -24.57 -8.64 1.77
CA ILE A 48 -23.95 -8.54 0.44
C ILE A 48 -24.84 -7.75 -0.51
N THR A 49 -26.16 -7.98 -0.48
CA THR A 49 -27.13 -7.23 -1.31
C THR A 49 -27.11 -5.73 -1.01
N ASN A 50 -27.06 -5.36 0.28
CA ASN A 50 -26.94 -3.96 0.71
C ASN A 50 -25.63 -3.32 0.23
N LYS A 51 -24.52 -4.07 0.27
CA LYS A 51 -23.21 -3.61 -0.22
C LYS A 51 -23.19 -3.42 -1.74
N LEU A 52 -23.79 -4.33 -2.51
CA LEU A 52 -23.89 -4.21 -3.97
C LEU A 52 -24.76 -3.01 -4.37
N SER A 53 -25.89 -2.83 -3.68
CA SER A 53 -26.81 -1.71 -3.90
C SER A 53 -26.14 -0.36 -3.61
N SER A 54 -25.38 -0.27 -2.52
CA SER A 54 -24.66 0.95 -2.13
C SER A 54 -23.54 1.34 -3.10
N ASN A 55 -22.99 0.35 -3.81
CA ASN A 55 -21.93 0.56 -4.82
C ASN A 55 -22.47 0.63 -6.25
N ASN A 56 -23.79 0.76 -6.45
CA ASN A 56 -24.45 0.77 -7.76
C ASN A 56 -24.11 -0.43 -8.66
N VAL A 57 -23.87 -1.61 -8.08
CA VAL A 57 -23.61 -2.85 -8.83
C VAL A 57 -24.92 -3.59 -9.08
N MET A 58 -25.10 -4.08 -10.31
CA MET A 58 -26.27 -4.90 -10.66
C MET A 58 -26.32 -6.17 -9.79
N ILE A 59 -27.44 -6.36 -9.09
CA ILE A 59 -27.65 -7.51 -8.20
C ILE A 59 -27.98 -8.75 -9.07
N PRO A 60 -27.22 -9.86 -8.94
CA PRO A 60 -27.55 -11.12 -9.62
C PRO A 60 -28.92 -11.67 -9.20
N PRO A 61 -29.50 -12.63 -9.96
CA PRO A 61 -30.69 -13.35 -9.51
C PRO A 61 -30.48 -13.98 -8.13
N GLU A 62 -31.51 -13.96 -7.29
CA GLU A 62 -31.42 -14.36 -5.87
C GLU A 62 -30.81 -15.76 -5.69
N PHE A 63 -31.23 -16.74 -6.50
CA PHE A 63 -30.69 -18.11 -6.43
C PHE A 63 -29.18 -18.17 -6.71
N VAL A 64 -28.67 -17.34 -7.64
CA VAL A 64 -27.24 -17.27 -7.96
C VAL A 64 -26.47 -16.68 -6.78
N LEU A 65 -27.00 -15.57 -6.25
CA LEU A 65 -26.39 -14.88 -5.12
C LEU A 65 -26.37 -15.80 -3.89
N ARG A 66 -27.51 -16.39 -3.54
CA ARG A 66 -27.66 -17.30 -2.39
C ARG A 66 -26.68 -18.48 -2.47
N LYS A 67 -26.56 -19.11 -3.65
CA LYS A 67 -25.57 -20.17 -3.88
C LYS A 67 -24.14 -19.68 -3.70
N GLN A 68 -23.78 -18.52 -4.26
CA GLN A 68 -22.43 -17.95 -4.12
C GLN A 68 -22.10 -17.60 -2.66
N VAL A 69 -23.07 -17.06 -1.93
CA VAL A 69 -22.90 -16.73 -0.51
C VAL A 69 -22.74 -18.00 0.31
N LEU A 70 -23.55 -19.03 0.06
CA LEU A 70 -23.42 -20.32 0.75
C LEU A 70 -22.02 -20.93 0.53
N GLU A 71 -21.54 -20.98 -0.72
CA GLU A 71 -20.18 -21.51 -0.99
C GLU A 71 -19.09 -20.70 -0.29
N ARG A 72 -19.22 -19.36 -0.25
CA ARG A 72 -18.28 -18.52 0.53
C ARG A 72 -18.34 -18.87 2.02
N MET A 73 -19.54 -19.01 2.60
CA MET A 73 -19.70 -19.37 4.01
C MET A 73 -19.09 -20.74 4.31
N VAL A 74 -19.26 -21.74 3.44
CA VAL A 74 -18.64 -23.06 3.56
C VAL A 74 -17.12 -22.93 3.62
N VAL A 75 -16.52 -22.24 2.64
CA VAL A 75 -15.06 -22.05 2.57
C VAL A 75 -14.53 -21.29 3.79
N ASP A 76 -15.22 -20.24 4.24
CA ASP A 76 -14.82 -19.49 5.44
C ASP A 76 -14.86 -20.37 6.70
N LYS A 77 -15.81 -21.29 6.79
CA LYS A 77 -15.95 -22.25 7.91
C LYS A 77 -14.83 -23.28 7.90
N LEU A 78 -14.52 -23.85 6.74
CA LEU A 78 -13.42 -24.80 6.58
C LEU A 78 -12.07 -24.17 6.95
N GLN A 79 -11.84 -22.93 6.53
CA GLN A 79 -10.61 -22.22 6.92
C GLN A 79 -10.54 -22.00 8.43
N ARG A 80 -11.65 -21.64 9.10
CA ARG A 80 -11.69 -21.50 10.55
C ARG A 80 -11.42 -22.80 11.29
N GLN A 81 -11.99 -23.91 10.84
CA GLN A 81 -11.73 -25.23 11.40
C GLN A 81 -10.26 -25.63 11.22
N LEU A 82 -9.69 -25.41 10.02
CA LEU A 82 -8.28 -25.67 9.76
C LEU A 82 -7.36 -24.79 10.60
N ALA A 83 -7.69 -23.51 10.77
CA ALA A 83 -6.96 -22.61 11.67
C ALA A 83 -6.95 -23.13 13.11
N ALA A 84 -8.12 -23.52 13.63
CA ALA A 84 -8.24 -24.08 14.97
C ALA A 84 -7.41 -25.37 15.13
N LYS A 85 -7.53 -26.31 14.17
CA LYS A 85 -6.76 -27.56 14.12
C LYS A 85 -5.24 -27.32 14.03
N SER A 86 -4.84 -26.26 13.35
CA SER A 86 -3.43 -25.86 13.19
C SER A 86 -2.91 -25.01 14.35
N GLY A 87 -3.73 -24.74 15.38
CA GLY A 87 -3.34 -23.88 16.50
C GLY A 87 -3.12 -22.43 16.12
N VAL A 88 -3.71 -21.95 15.03
CA VAL A 88 -3.74 -20.52 14.67
C VAL A 88 -4.81 -19.86 15.52
N GLN A 89 -4.39 -19.03 16.47
CA GLN A 89 -5.26 -18.29 17.37
C GLN A 89 -4.77 -16.86 17.52
N VAL A 90 -5.70 -15.95 17.79
CA VAL A 90 -5.41 -14.54 18.05
C VAL A 90 -5.68 -14.27 19.51
N SER A 91 -4.67 -13.84 20.25
CA SER A 91 -4.84 -13.43 21.64
C SER A 91 -5.54 -12.06 21.73
N ASP A 92 -6.13 -11.76 22.88
CA ASP A 92 -6.83 -10.49 23.08
C ASP A 92 -5.87 -9.29 23.06
N GLU A 93 -4.62 -9.50 23.48
CA GLU A 93 -3.57 -8.49 23.38
C GLU A 93 -3.23 -8.19 21.93
N MET A 94 -3.08 -9.22 21.09
CA MET A 94 -2.82 -9.06 19.66
C MET A 94 -3.99 -8.36 18.96
N LEU A 95 -5.23 -8.73 19.30
CA LEU A 95 -6.41 -8.08 18.76
C LEU A 95 -6.46 -6.61 19.15
N SER A 96 -6.27 -6.31 20.43
CA SER A 96 -6.25 -4.93 20.95
C SER A 96 -5.18 -4.07 20.29
N ALA A 97 -3.97 -4.62 20.09
CA ALA A 97 -2.90 -3.95 19.36
C ALA A 97 -3.27 -3.68 17.89
N SER A 98 -3.93 -4.64 17.23
CA SER A 98 -4.41 -4.48 15.85
C SER A 98 -5.49 -3.40 15.73
N VAL A 99 -6.41 -3.33 16.70
CA VAL A 99 -7.41 -2.24 16.75
C VAL A 99 -6.74 -0.88 16.94
N ALA A 100 -5.75 -0.80 17.84
CA ALA A 100 -5.02 0.44 18.09
C ALA A 100 -4.25 0.93 16.85
N ASP A 101 -3.63 0.03 16.09
CA ASP A 101 -2.97 0.34 14.82
C ASP A 101 -3.97 0.87 13.78
N ILE A 102 -5.12 0.20 13.62
CA ILE A 102 -6.18 0.66 12.70
C ILE A 102 -6.69 2.06 13.10
N ALA A 103 -6.94 2.29 14.39
CA ALA A 103 -7.38 3.59 14.89
C ALA A 103 -6.32 4.68 14.61
N SER A 104 -5.04 4.40 14.89
CA SER A 104 -3.93 5.32 14.68
C SER A 104 -3.74 5.68 13.20
N ARG A 105 -3.85 4.72 12.29
CA ARG A 105 -3.79 4.98 10.83
C ARG A 105 -4.92 5.86 10.32
N ASN A 106 -6.06 5.88 11.02
CA ASN A 106 -7.18 6.77 10.75
C ASN A 106 -7.09 8.10 11.53
N GLY A 107 -5.99 8.34 12.27
CA GLY A 107 -5.81 9.55 13.07
C GLY A 107 -6.73 9.63 14.29
N LEU A 108 -7.26 8.49 14.76
CA LEU A 108 -8.22 8.41 15.86
C LEU A 108 -7.62 7.72 17.08
N SER A 109 -8.10 8.10 18.27
CA SER A 109 -7.92 7.26 19.46
C SER A 109 -8.84 6.03 19.37
N VAL A 110 -8.53 4.96 20.10
CA VAL A 110 -9.38 3.74 20.14
C VAL A 110 -10.81 4.07 20.59
N GLU A 111 -10.97 4.98 21.55
CA GLU A 111 -12.28 5.45 22.01
C GLU A 111 -13.03 6.22 20.90
N SER A 112 -12.34 7.13 20.21
CA SER A 112 -12.94 7.88 19.10
C SER A 112 -13.32 6.95 17.94
N PHE A 113 -12.49 5.96 17.66
CA PHE A 113 -12.73 4.94 16.64
C PHE A 113 -13.97 4.10 16.96
N ARG A 114 -14.12 3.65 18.21
CA ARG A 114 -15.33 2.95 18.68
C ARG A 114 -16.59 3.80 18.48
N ASN A 115 -16.52 5.08 18.85
CA ASN A 115 -17.64 6.01 18.68
C ASN A 115 -17.99 6.19 17.20
N GLU A 116 -17.00 6.25 16.32
CA GLU A 116 -17.22 6.37 14.88
C GLU A 116 -17.88 5.12 14.27
N LEU A 117 -17.44 3.92 14.66
CA LEU A 117 -18.10 2.66 14.26
C LEU A 117 -19.57 2.65 14.69
N SER A 118 -19.86 3.15 15.89
CA SER A 118 -21.21 3.19 16.44
C SER A 118 -22.13 4.13 15.64
N LYS A 119 -21.60 5.27 15.15
CA LYS A 119 -22.34 6.18 14.25
C LYS A 119 -22.67 5.53 12.91
N GLN A 120 -21.82 4.63 12.45
CA GLN A 120 -22.01 3.86 11.20
C GLN A 120 -22.92 2.64 11.41
N GLY A 121 -23.49 2.46 12.61
CA GLY A 121 -24.37 1.35 12.93
C GLY A 121 -23.65 0.01 13.13
N MET A 122 -22.32 0.02 13.30
CA MET A 122 -21.54 -1.18 13.57
C MET A 122 -21.26 -1.31 15.06
N GLU A 123 -21.65 -2.44 15.65
CA GLU A 123 -21.29 -2.75 17.02
C GLU A 123 -19.79 -3.02 17.13
N TYR A 124 -19.15 -2.46 18.15
CA TYR A 124 -17.72 -2.63 18.40
C TYR A 124 -17.31 -4.10 18.56
N LYS A 125 -18.16 -4.92 19.21
CA LYS A 125 -17.90 -6.35 19.37
C LYS A 125 -17.93 -7.09 18.04
N ALA A 126 -18.90 -6.78 17.17
CA ALA A 126 -18.97 -7.36 15.83
C ALA A 126 -17.74 -6.98 14.98
N PHE A 127 -17.25 -5.74 15.10
CA PHE A 127 -16.00 -5.33 14.47
C PHE A 127 -14.80 -6.15 14.98
N GLU A 128 -14.65 -6.30 16.30
CA GLU A 128 -13.57 -7.09 16.90
C GLU A 128 -13.60 -8.56 16.45
N ASP A 129 -14.79 -9.17 16.37
CA ASP A 129 -14.93 -10.56 15.94
C ASP A 129 -14.61 -10.72 14.45
N ASN A 130 -15.01 -9.76 13.60
CA ASN A 130 -14.63 -9.71 12.19
C ASN A 130 -13.12 -9.55 12.02
N LEU A 131 -12.50 -8.61 12.75
CA LEU A 131 -11.05 -8.39 12.72
C LEU A 131 -10.29 -9.63 13.19
N ARG A 132 -10.77 -10.29 14.27
CA ARG A 132 -10.17 -11.54 14.74
C ARG A 132 -10.20 -12.61 13.66
N ASN A 133 -11.34 -12.77 12.99
CA ASN A 133 -11.48 -13.70 11.86
C ASN A 133 -10.51 -13.36 10.73
N GLU A 134 -10.41 -12.09 10.34
CA GLU A 134 -9.48 -11.65 9.29
C GLU A 134 -8.01 -11.94 9.64
N ILE A 135 -7.60 -11.69 10.89
CA ILE A 135 -6.24 -11.98 11.35
C ILE A 135 -5.97 -13.49 11.32
N ILE A 136 -6.91 -14.32 11.80
CA ILE A 136 -6.79 -15.79 11.77
C ILE A 136 -6.59 -16.29 10.34
N ILE A 137 -7.44 -15.85 9.41
CA ILE A 137 -7.37 -16.27 8.01
C ILE A 137 -6.07 -15.80 7.36
N ASN A 138 -5.64 -14.56 7.63
CA ASN A 138 -4.37 -14.04 7.12
C ASN A 138 -3.16 -14.81 7.64
N GLN A 139 -3.14 -15.16 8.93
CA GLN A 139 -2.09 -15.98 9.53
C GLN A 139 -2.08 -17.40 8.96
N LEU A 140 -3.26 -18.01 8.82
CA LEU A 140 -3.41 -19.34 8.22
C LEU A 140 -2.86 -19.34 6.79
N ARG A 141 -3.27 -18.37 5.97
CA ARG A 141 -2.81 -18.21 4.59
C ARG A 141 -1.28 -18.03 4.52
N GLY A 142 -0.72 -17.20 5.38
CA GLY A 142 0.73 -17.01 5.48
C GLY A 142 1.47 -18.31 5.80
N ARG A 143 0.90 -19.16 6.64
CA ARG A 143 1.46 -20.47 7.01
C ARG A 143 1.35 -21.50 5.88
N GLU A 144 0.18 -21.63 5.27
CA GLU A 144 -0.09 -22.64 4.23
C GLU A 144 0.60 -22.33 2.90
N ILE A 145 0.69 -21.05 2.55
CA ILE A 145 1.14 -20.60 1.22
C ILE A 145 2.51 -19.94 1.26
N GLY A 146 2.83 -19.19 2.32
CA GLY A 146 3.99 -18.29 2.34
C GLY A 146 5.34 -19.00 2.16
N SER A 147 5.46 -20.25 2.62
CA SER A 147 6.66 -21.08 2.44
C SER A 147 6.78 -21.70 1.05
N ARG A 148 5.66 -21.85 0.34
CA ARG A 148 5.57 -22.44 -1.01
C ARG A 148 5.85 -21.41 -2.09
N VAL A 149 5.48 -20.14 -1.86
CA VAL A 149 5.69 -19.07 -2.84
C VAL A 149 7.11 -18.51 -2.74
N LYS A 150 7.95 -18.96 -3.68
CA LYS A 150 9.29 -18.39 -3.93
C LYS A 150 9.32 -17.72 -5.29
N VAL A 151 9.96 -16.55 -5.35
CA VAL A 151 10.24 -15.85 -6.61
C VAL A 151 11.74 -15.88 -6.83
N THR A 152 12.14 -16.46 -7.94
CA THR A 152 13.55 -16.59 -8.32
C THR A 152 14.00 -15.39 -9.15
N ASP A 153 15.30 -15.11 -9.15
CA ASP A 153 15.85 -14.04 -9.99
C ASP A 153 15.65 -14.31 -11.48
N ALA A 154 15.66 -15.58 -11.90
CA ALA A 154 15.38 -15.99 -13.27
C ALA A 154 13.96 -15.59 -13.71
N GLU A 155 12.96 -15.72 -12.83
CA GLU A 155 11.58 -15.31 -13.12
C GLU A 155 11.45 -13.79 -13.24
N VAL A 156 12.13 -13.03 -12.37
CA VAL A 156 12.17 -11.56 -12.44
C VAL A 156 12.79 -11.13 -13.76
N LEU A 157 13.92 -11.72 -14.15
CA LEU A 157 14.59 -11.41 -15.42
C LEU A 157 13.71 -11.76 -16.62
N HIS A 158 13.04 -12.91 -16.60
CA HIS A 158 12.13 -13.31 -17.67
C HIS A 158 10.93 -12.36 -17.80
N TYR A 159 10.38 -11.91 -16.67
CA TYR A 159 9.30 -10.92 -16.66
C TYR A 159 9.75 -9.56 -17.23
N MET A 160 10.96 -9.10 -16.87
CA MET A 160 11.55 -7.89 -17.45
C MET A 160 11.76 -8.01 -18.97
N GLU A 161 12.24 -9.16 -19.42
CA GLU A 161 12.47 -9.42 -20.85
C GLU A 161 11.15 -9.46 -21.65
N THR A 162 10.10 -10.06 -21.09
CA THR A 162 8.78 -10.12 -21.73
C THR A 162 8.08 -8.76 -21.76
N GLN A 163 8.13 -7.99 -20.67
CA GLN A 163 7.62 -6.61 -20.59
C GLN A 163 8.32 -5.68 -21.60
N SER A 164 9.65 -5.72 -21.65
CA SER A 164 10.44 -4.91 -22.59
C SER A 164 10.17 -5.28 -24.05
N LYS A 165 10.05 -6.58 -24.37
CA LYS A 165 9.66 -7.04 -25.72
C LYS A 165 8.23 -6.68 -26.10
N ALA A 166 7.33 -6.56 -25.13
CA ALA A 166 5.95 -6.12 -25.36
C ALA A 166 5.83 -4.60 -25.57
N GLY A 167 6.93 -3.84 -25.52
CA GLY A 167 6.89 -2.37 -25.56
C GLY A 167 6.23 -1.75 -24.34
N GLN A 168 5.89 -2.56 -23.33
CA GLN A 168 5.45 -2.13 -22.01
C GLN A 168 6.68 -1.77 -21.20
N SER A 169 7.26 -0.61 -21.50
CA SER A 169 7.97 0.10 -20.45
C SER A 169 6.92 0.55 -19.45
N ASN A 170 7.06 0.19 -18.17
CA ASN A 170 6.23 0.74 -17.08
C ASN A 170 6.45 2.26 -16.89
N SER A 171 7.30 2.86 -17.72
CA SER A 171 7.46 4.29 -17.87
C SER A 171 6.19 4.93 -18.45
N GLN A 172 5.55 5.73 -17.63
CA GLN A 172 4.51 6.68 -18.03
C GLN A 172 5.13 8.08 -18.10
N TYR A 173 4.78 8.83 -19.13
CA TYR A 173 5.25 10.19 -19.37
C TYR A 173 4.04 11.12 -19.39
N HIS A 174 4.06 12.15 -18.55
CA HIS A 174 3.07 13.23 -18.60
C HIS A 174 3.65 14.36 -19.45
N LEU A 175 3.05 14.59 -20.61
CA LEU A 175 3.62 15.45 -21.65
C LEU A 175 2.75 16.66 -21.93
N GLY A 176 3.40 17.81 -22.12
CA GLY A 176 2.82 18.98 -22.75
C GLY A 176 3.20 19.05 -24.23
N HIS A 177 2.30 19.55 -25.07
CA HIS A 177 2.48 19.70 -26.51
C HIS A 177 2.02 21.07 -27.01
N ILE A 178 2.85 21.67 -27.85
CA ILE A 178 2.54 22.89 -28.62
C ILE A 178 2.80 22.61 -30.09
N LEU A 179 1.82 22.96 -30.93
CA LEU A 179 1.96 22.93 -32.39
C LEU A 179 1.98 24.35 -32.93
N ILE A 180 2.97 24.68 -33.75
CA ILE A 180 2.96 25.86 -34.62
C ILE A 180 2.61 25.38 -36.03
N ALA A 181 1.37 25.60 -36.46
CA ALA A 181 0.84 25.01 -37.68
C ALA A 181 1.48 25.63 -38.94
N VAL A 182 1.93 24.79 -39.86
CA VAL A 182 2.45 25.19 -41.17
C VAL A 182 2.07 24.12 -42.18
N SER A 183 1.42 24.52 -43.27
CA SER A 183 1.13 23.61 -44.38
C SER A 183 2.43 23.06 -44.98
N GLU A 184 2.42 21.78 -45.37
CA GLU A 184 3.51 21.16 -46.11
C GLU A 184 3.82 21.88 -47.44
N ALA A 185 2.80 22.48 -48.07
CA ALA A 185 2.95 23.25 -49.31
C ALA A 185 3.31 24.73 -49.08
N ALA A 186 3.59 25.15 -47.84
CA ALA A 186 3.92 26.54 -47.53
C ALA A 186 5.25 26.97 -48.16
N SER A 187 5.37 28.26 -48.46
CA SER A 187 6.62 28.84 -48.98
C SER A 187 7.77 28.70 -47.98
N ALA A 188 9.01 28.69 -48.48
CA ALA A 188 10.21 28.68 -47.63
C ALA A 188 10.21 29.83 -46.61
N THR A 189 9.70 31.00 -46.99
CA THR A 189 9.54 32.15 -46.09
C THR A 189 8.53 31.90 -44.96
N ALA A 190 7.41 31.24 -45.24
CA ALA A 190 6.41 30.91 -44.24
C ALA A 190 6.92 29.83 -43.27
N ILE A 191 7.64 28.83 -43.80
CA ILE A 191 8.32 27.80 -43.02
C ILE A 191 9.34 28.42 -42.07
N GLN A 192 10.18 29.33 -42.56
CA GLN A 192 11.20 30.00 -41.73
C GLN A 192 10.54 30.81 -40.61
N LYS A 193 9.52 31.61 -40.93
CA LYS A 193 8.79 32.41 -39.93
C LYS A 193 8.18 31.55 -38.82
N ALA A 194 7.65 30.37 -39.17
CA ALA A 194 7.10 29.46 -38.18
C ALA A 194 8.18 28.77 -37.35
N LYS A 195 9.33 28.45 -37.94
CA LYS A 195 10.51 27.99 -37.21
C LYS A 195 10.97 29.04 -36.20
N ASP A 196 11.11 30.30 -36.63
CA ASP A 196 11.52 31.40 -35.75
C ASP A 196 10.51 31.59 -34.59
N LYS A 197 9.21 31.42 -34.86
CA LYS A 197 8.16 31.42 -33.83
C LYS A 197 8.35 30.25 -32.86
N ALA A 198 8.62 29.04 -33.35
CA ALA A 198 8.85 27.87 -32.51
C ALA A 198 10.11 28.04 -31.64
N ASP A 199 11.20 28.57 -32.20
CA ASP A 199 12.45 28.83 -31.48
C ASP A 199 12.23 29.88 -30.36
N GLN A 200 11.44 30.92 -30.62
CA GLN A 200 11.06 31.90 -29.60
C GLN A 200 10.23 31.29 -28.47
N VAL A 201 9.29 30.39 -28.81
CA VAL A 201 8.48 29.66 -27.80
C VAL A 201 9.37 28.77 -26.94
N ILE A 202 10.34 28.07 -27.53
CA ILE A 202 11.30 27.25 -26.78
C ILE A 202 12.14 28.12 -25.84
N ALA A 203 12.64 29.27 -26.30
CA ALA A 203 13.40 30.20 -25.48
C ALA A 203 12.58 30.73 -24.29
N ASP A 204 11.31 31.08 -24.53
CA ASP A 204 10.38 31.51 -23.50
C ASP A 204 10.12 30.44 -22.44
N LEU A 205 9.91 29.18 -22.85
CA LEU A 205 9.68 28.05 -21.95
C LEU A 205 10.94 27.71 -21.13
N ARG A 206 12.12 27.75 -21.75
CA ARG A 206 13.42 27.59 -21.07
C ARG A 206 13.71 28.74 -20.10
N GLY A 207 13.21 29.94 -20.41
CA GLY A 207 13.23 31.11 -19.51
C GLY A 207 12.26 31.02 -18.33
N GLY A 208 11.51 29.92 -18.19
CA GLY A 208 10.65 29.66 -17.04
C GLY A 208 9.20 30.17 -17.19
N LYS A 209 8.77 30.60 -18.38
CA LYS A 209 7.36 30.92 -18.60
C LYS A 209 6.48 29.68 -18.41
N ASP A 210 5.28 29.88 -17.87
CA ASP A 210 4.33 28.80 -17.65
C ASP A 210 3.91 28.15 -18.98
N PHE A 211 4.03 26.81 -19.05
CA PHE A 211 3.78 26.09 -20.29
C PHE A 211 2.31 26.16 -20.72
N LYS A 212 1.37 26.10 -19.76
CA LYS A 212 -0.07 26.10 -20.07
C LYS A 212 -0.48 27.44 -20.67
N GLN A 213 0.01 28.55 -20.12
CA GLN A 213 -0.23 29.89 -20.66
C GLN A 213 0.33 30.05 -22.07
N VAL A 214 1.57 29.60 -22.30
CA VAL A 214 2.20 29.66 -23.62
C VAL A 214 1.39 28.80 -24.61
N ALA A 215 1.04 27.57 -24.26
CA ALA A 215 0.25 26.68 -25.12
C ALA A 215 -1.11 27.29 -25.50
N VAL A 216 -1.85 27.86 -24.55
CA VAL A 216 -3.13 28.55 -24.83
C VAL A 216 -2.94 29.73 -25.80
N SER A 217 -1.82 30.44 -25.72
CA SER A 217 -1.58 31.65 -26.50
C SER A 217 -1.07 31.39 -27.93
N VAL A 218 -0.31 30.32 -28.16
CA VAL A 218 0.42 30.12 -29.42
C VAL A 218 0.15 28.79 -30.12
N SER A 219 -0.40 27.79 -29.44
CA SER A 219 -0.58 26.45 -30.01
C SER A 219 -1.79 26.42 -30.92
N ASP A 220 -1.60 25.84 -32.11
CA ASP A 220 -2.64 25.59 -33.11
C ASP A 220 -3.24 24.16 -32.98
N ASP A 221 -2.91 23.43 -31.91
CA ASP A 221 -3.43 22.08 -31.59
C ASP A 221 -4.78 22.13 -30.84
N ASP A 222 -5.59 21.07 -30.96
CA ASP A 222 -6.90 20.92 -30.30
C ASP A 222 -6.82 21.00 -28.77
N ASN A 223 -5.66 20.62 -28.20
CA ASN A 223 -5.42 20.71 -26.75
C ASN A 223 -4.92 22.09 -26.28
N ALA A 224 -4.77 23.08 -27.15
CA ALA A 224 -4.29 24.42 -26.79
C ALA A 224 -5.08 25.04 -25.63
N LEU A 225 -6.42 24.99 -25.69
CA LEU A 225 -7.31 25.53 -24.65
C LEU A 225 -7.26 24.76 -23.32
N LYS A 226 -6.71 23.55 -23.33
CA LYS A 226 -6.46 22.75 -22.12
C LYS A 226 -5.02 22.90 -21.61
N GLY A 227 -4.31 23.92 -22.08
CA GLY A 227 -2.91 24.17 -21.72
C GLY A 227 -1.91 23.24 -22.42
N GLY A 228 -2.30 22.62 -23.53
CA GLY A 228 -1.45 21.70 -24.29
C GLY A 228 -1.17 20.38 -23.59
N ASP A 229 -1.95 20.00 -22.59
CA ASP A 229 -1.72 18.78 -21.80
C ASP A 229 -2.17 17.52 -22.57
N LEU A 230 -1.26 16.57 -22.79
CA LEU A 230 -1.53 15.30 -23.46
C LEU A 230 -1.91 14.16 -22.51
N GLY A 231 -1.86 14.39 -21.19
CA GLY A 231 -2.06 13.39 -20.14
C GLY A 231 -0.91 12.39 -20.02
N TRP A 232 -1.10 11.40 -19.14
CA TRP A 232 -0.17 10.28 -18.96
C TRP A 232 -0.21 9.32 -20.14
N ARG A 233 0.97 8.99 -20.68
CA ARG A 233 1.12 8.08 -21.82
C ARG A 233 2.32 7.16 -21.64
N SER A 234 2.15 5.90 -22.00
CA SER A 234 3.25 4.94 -22.17
C SER A 234 4.03 5.22 -23.46
N ILE A 235 5.27 4.73 -23.56
CA ILE A 235 6.09 4.92 -24.76
C ILE A 235 5.41 4.42 -26.05
N GLY A 236 4.61 3.34 -25.97
CA GLY A 236 3.86 2.81 -27.11
C GLY A 236 2.67 3.67 -27.57
N GLN A 237 2.22 4.62 -26.75
CA GLN A 237 1.15 5.57 -27.08
C GLN A 237 1.68 6.90 -27.63
N ILE A 238 3.01 7.06 -27.65
CA ILE A 238 3.69 8.26 -28.16
C ILE A 238 4.07 8.02 -29.62
N PRO A 239 3.71 8.92 -30.54
CA PRO A 239 4.15 8.83 -31.94
C PRO A 239 5.67 8.66 -32.06
N SER A 240 6.13 7.83 -32.99
CA SER A 240 7.55 7.51 -33.18
C SER A 240 8.43 8.74 -33.45
N LEU A 241 7.87 9.80 -34.01
CA LEU A 241 8.54 11.08 -34.22
C LEU A 241 9.02 11.73 -32.90
N PHE A 242 8.40 11.37 -31.77
CA PHE A 242 8.71 11.93 -30.45
C PHE A 242 9.39 10.91 -29.51
N SER A 243 9.31 9.62 -29.79
CA SER A 243 9.70 8.57 -28.84
C SER A 243 11.17 8.64 -28.43
N GLU A 244 12.09 8.88 -29.37
CA GLU A 244 13.54 8.97 -29.08
C GLU A 244 13.90 10.19 -28.22
N ILE A 245 13.18 11.29 -28.42
CA ILE A 245 13.40 12.53 -27.67
C ILE A 245 12.83 12.35 -26.26
N VAL A 246 11.59 11.88 -26.14
CA VAL A 246 10.92 11.69 -24.84
C VAL A 246 11.69 10.75 -23.91
N THR A 247 12.32 9.69 -24.41
CA THR A 247 13.10 8.75 -23.57
C THR A 247 14.40 9.33 -23.03
N THR A 248 14.88 10.46 -23.57
CA THR A 248 16.11 11.13 -23.13
C THR A 248 15.86 12.41 -22.33
N MET A 249 14.60 12.85 -22.24
CA MET A 249 14.19 14.05 -21.51
C MET A 249 14.06 13.78 -20.01
N ASN A 250 14.55 14.71 -19.20
CA ASN A 250 14.28 14.78 -17.77
C ASN A 250 12.99 15.55 -17.49
N GLN A 251 12.46 15.41 -16.28
CA GLN A 251 11.32 16.21 -15.84
C GLN A 251 11.64 17.72 -15.95
N GLY A 252 10.74 18.46 -16.61
CA GLY A 252 10.90 19.90 -16.86
C GLY A 252 11.53 20.24 -18.21
N ASP A 253 12.19 19.30 -18.88
CA ASP A 253 12.86 19.54 -20.16
C ASP A 253 11.87 19.94 -21.27
N VAL A 254 12.38 20.76 -22.21
CA VAL A 254 11.65 21.23 -23.40
C VAL A 254 12.44 20.83 -24.64
N SER A 255 11.78 20.14 -25.56
CA SER A 255 12.38 19.68 -26.82
C SER A 255 12.76 20.85 -27.73
N GLU A 256 13.66 20.59 -28.67
CA GLU A 256 13.81 21.45 -29.85
C GLU A 256 12.54 21.40 -30.73
N ALA A 257 12.45 22.28 -31.74
CA ALA A 257 11.33 22.31 -32.66
C ALA A 257 11.39 21.13 -33.63
N ILE A 258 10.40 20.22 -33.56
CA ILE A 258 10.35 18.99 -34.34
C ILE A 258 9.48 19.22 -35.57
N ARG A 259 10.04 19.09 -36.77
CA ARG A 259 9.29 19.33 -38.01
C ARG A 259 8.43 18.12 -38.39
N SER A 260 7.19 18.39 -38.78
CA SER A 260 6.27 17.44 -39.41
C SER A 260 5.52 18.07 -40.61
N PRO A 261 4.64 17.34 -41.31
CA PRO A 261 3.74 17.91 -42.32
C PRO A 261 2.72 18.90 -41.78
N SER A 262 2.35 18.84 -40.49
CA SER A 262 1.40 19.76 -39.87
C SER A 262 2.04 21.03 -39.30
N GLY A 263 3.37 21.06 -39.17
CA GLY A 263 4.10 22.24 -38.70
C GLY A 263 5.29 21.88 -37.82
N PHE A 264 5.52 22.69 -36.77
CA PHE A 264 6.56 22.46 -35.77
C PHE A 264 5.95 22.07 -34.42
N HIS A 265 6.39 20.93 -33.90
CA HIS A 265 5.96 20.41 -32.60
C HIS A 265 7.01 20.71 -31.54
N ILE A 266 6.55 21.11 -30.36
CA ILE A 266 7.37 21.31 -29.17
C ILE A 266 6.75 20.47 -28.06
N ILE A 267 7.57 19.63 -27.43
CA ILE A 267 7.17 18.76 -26.33
C ILE A 267 7.84 19.25 -25.05
N LYS A 268 7.09 19.27 -23.95
CA LYS A 268 7.62 19.47 -22.60
C LYS A 268 7.35 18.26 -21.73
N MET A 269 8.38 17.81 -21.02
CA MET A 269 8.21 16.78 -19.99
C MET A 269 7.65 17.43 -18.73
N LEU A 270 6.40 17.14 -18.37
CA LEU A 270 5.77 17.67 -17.16
C LEU A 270 6.16 16.81 -15.96
N GLU A 271 5.96 15.50 -16.09
CA GLU A 271 6.24 14.49 -15.06
C GLU A 271 6.63 13.16 -15.71
N THR A 272 7.38 12.34 -14.98
CA THR A 272 7.73 10.97 -15.38
C THR A 272 7.44 10.02 -14.23
N GLU A 273 6.72 8.94 -14.49
CA GLU A 273 6.43 7.89 -13.53
C GLU A 273 7.03 6.58 -14.05
N GLY A 274 7.76 5.83 -13.21
CA GLY A 274 8.39 4.57 -13.62
C GLY A 274 9.61 4.67 -14.55
N ALA A 275 9.94 5.86 -15.07
CA ALA A 275 11.19 6.15 -15.81
C ALA A 275 12.26 6.90 -14.98
N GLY A 276 11.90 7.43 -13.81
CA GLY A 276 12.83 8.19 -12.99
C GLY A 276 13.99 7.33 -12.51
N GLN A 277 15.21 7.90 -12.52
CA GLN A 277 16.30 7.31 -11.77
C GLN A 277 15.86 7.20 -10.30
N HIS A 278 15.82 6.00 -9.74
CA HIS A 278 15.76 5.85 -8.30
C HIS A 278 17.17 6.19 -7.82
N ILE A 279 17.36 7.45 -7.42
CA ILE A 279 18.59 7.91 -6.79
C ILE A 279 18.35 7.81 -5.30
N VAL A 280 19.13 6.96 -4.63
CA VAL A 280 19.20 6.93 -3.18
C VAL A 280 20.43 7.69 -2.72
N THR A 281 20.24 8.62 -1.80
CA THR A 281 21.37 9.25 -1.11
C THR A 281 21.85 8.29 -0.04
N LYS A 282 23.05 7.72 -0.24
CA LYS A 282 23.77 7.05 0.83
C LYS A 282 24.52 8.08 1.65
N THR A 283 24.53 7.88 2.96
CA THR A 283 25.25 8.74 3.91
C THR A 283 26.33 7.91 4.58
N LYS A 284 27.58 8.37 4.53
CA LYS A 284 28.65 7.79 5.31
C LYS A 284 28.57 8.36 6.71
N VAL A 285 28.32 7.53 7.72
CA VAL A 285 28.04 8.01 9.08
C VAL A 285 28.83 7.23 10.13
N ARG A 286 29.13 7.89 11.24
CA ARG A 286 29.66 7.26 12.45
C ARG A 286 28.93 7.73 13.69
N HIS A 287 28.97 6.94 14.76
CA HIS A 287 28.32 7.28 16.02
C HIS A 287 29.08 6.82 17.28
N ILE A 288 28.72 7.42 18.41
CA ILE A 288 29.03 6.93 19.74
C ILE A 288 27.70 6.60 20.43
N LEU A 289 27.52 5.36 20.87
CA LEU A 289 26.34 4.90 21.60
C LEU A 289 26.65 4.83 23.10
N ILE A 290 25.76 5.36 23.94
CA ILE A 290 25.71 5.11 25.38
C ILE A 290 24.37 4.42 25.68
N LYS A 291 24.44 3.15 26.10
CA LYS A 291 23.24 2.38 26.46
C LYS A 291 22.76 2.79 27.84
N THR A 292 21.44 2.93 27.99
CA THR A 292 20.82 3.11 29.30
C THR A 292 20.62 1.76 29.98
N ASN A 293 20.76 1.76 31.30
CA ASN A 293 20.58 0.60 32.17
C ASN A 293 20.27 1.06 33.61
N GLU A 294 20.18 0.15 34.57
CA GLU A 294 19.85 0.47 35.96
C GLU A 294 20.83 1.46 36.63
N LEU A 295 22.06 1.58 36.11
CA LEU A 295 23.12 2.47 36.61
C LEU A 295 23.31 3.73 35.76
N VAL A 296 22.80 3.75 34.53
CA VAL A 296 22.95 4.85 33.58
C VAL A 296 21.57 5.21 33.06
N ASP A 297 20.99 6.26 33.64
CA ASP A 297 19.72 6.82 33.19
C ASP A 297 19.92 7.73 31.95
N ASP A 298 18.80 8.21 31.41
CA ASP A 298 18.79 9.08 30.23
C ASP A 298 19.60 10.37 30.45
N ALA A 299 19.51 10.97 31.63
CA ALA A 299 20.18 12.23 31.96
C ALA A 299 21.71 12.05 32.01
N GLU A 300 22.18 10.97 32.62
CA GLU A 300 23.60 10.63 32.69
C GLU A 300 24.15 10.23 31.32
N ALA A 301 23.40 9.45 30.52
CA ALA A 301 23.79 9.12 29.15
C ALA A 301 23.94 10.38 28.28
N GLN A 302 22.97 11.29 28.34
CA GLN A 302 23.01 12.56 27.63
C GLN A 302 24.20 13.43 28.08
N LYS A 303 24.42 13.54 29.39
CA LYS A 303 25.54 14.31 29.96
C LYS A 303 26.90 13.78 29.49
N ARG A 304 27.07 12.46 29.44
CA ARG A 304 28.31 11.82 28.94
C ARG A 304 28.55 12.16 27.47
N LEU A 305 27.52 12.08 26.63
CA LEU A 305 27.64 12.43 25.22
C LEU A 305 27.93 13.92 25.02
N LEU A 306 27.33 14.81 25.82
CA LEU A 306 27.64 16.24 25.79
C LEU A 306 29.10 16.51 26.16
N ALA A 307 29.63 15.84 27.18
CA ALA A 307 31.05 15.97 27.54
C ALA A 307 31.98 15.45 26.44
N LEU A 308 31.62 14.36 25.76
CA LEU A 308 32.37 13.86 24.61
C LEU A 308 32.29 14.82 23.42
N ARG A 309 31.13 15.44 23.18
CA ARG A 309 30.95 16.46 22.14
C ARG A 309 31.87 17.65 22.35
N GLU A 310 31.94 18.20 23.57
CA GLU A 310 32.84 19.31 23.88
C GLU A 310 34.30 18.95 23.60
N ARG A 311 34.74 17.76 24.01
CA ARG A 311 36.09 17.28 23.69
C ARG A 311 36.37 17.20 22.19
N ILE A 312 35.40 16.77 21.39
CA ILE A 312 35.56 16.72 19.93
C ILE A 312 35.61 18.14 19.34
N ASN A 313 34.80 19.06 19.86
CA ASN A 313 34.86 20.48 19.47
C ASN A 313 36.22 21.12 19.83
N ASP A 314 36.83 20.68 20.94
CA ASP A 314 38.16 21.10 21.39
C ASP A 314 39.30 20.41 20.61
N GLY A 315 38.99 19.48 19.70
CA GLY A 315 39.94 18.86 18.77
C GLY A 315 40.30 17.40 19.06
N ASP A 316 39.68 16.74 20.03
CA ASP A 316 39.86 15.29 20.22
C ASP A 316 39.32 14.50 19.01
N ASP A 317 40.01 13.44 18.63
CA ASP A 317 39.57 12.57 17.53
C ASP A 317 38.34 11.75 17.92
N PHE A 318 37.25 11.92 17.15
CA PHE A 318 36.00 11.20 17.33
C PHE A 318 36.21 9.67 17.33
N ALA A 319 37.05 9.15 16.43
CA ALA A 319 37.23 7.70 16.30
C ALA A 319 37.89 7.10 17.56
N ASN A 320 38.83 7.81 18.17
CA ASN A 320 39.42 7.42 19.45
C ASN A 320 38.38 7.42 20.59
N LEU A 321 37.56 8.46 20.67
CA LEU A 321 36.48 8.52 21.67
C LEU A 321 35.42 7.42 21.44
N ALA A 322 35.09 7.12 20.19
CA ALA A 322 34.17 6.04 19.85
C ALA A 322 34.71 4.67 20.28
N ARG A 323 35.99 4.38 20.02
CA ARG A 323 36.65 3.14 20.49
C ARG A 323 36.62 3.01 22.01
N ALA A 324 36.85 4.11 22.71
CA ALA A 324 36.96 4.11 24.17
C ALA A 324 35.60 4.09 24.89
N HIS A 325 34.59 4.77 24.34
CA HIS A 325 33.36 5.10 25.06
C HIS A 325 32.08 4.53 24.45
N SER A 326 32.09 4.06 23.19
CA SER A 326 30.88 3.53 22.58
C SER A 326 30.53 2.12 23.09
N ASP A 327 29.26 1.93 23.43
CA ASP A 327 28.66 0.66 23.84
C ASP A 327 28.25 -0.21 22.66
N ASP A 328 28.26 0.34 21.44
CA ASP A 328 28.17 -0.44 20.21
C ASP A 328 29.56 -0.96 19.83
N LYS A 329 29.91 -2.14 20.35
CA LYS A 329 31.24 -2.74 20.14
C LYS A 329 31.55 -3.06 18.68
N GLY A 330 30.52 -3.28 17.83
CA GLY A 330 30.71 -3.57 16.41
C GLY A 330 31.26 -2.36 15.64
N SER A 331 30.67 -1.18 15.85
CA SER A 331 31.16 0.05 15.22
C SER A 331 32.31 0.69 16.00
N ALA A 332 32.36 0.57 17.33
CA ALA A 332 33.36 1.20 18.19
C ALA A 332 34.79 0.90 17.74
N ILE A 333 35.09 -0.37 17.46
CA ILE A 333 36.42 -0.83 17.01
C ILE A 333 36.86 -0.09 15.73
N ASN A 334 35.91 0.20 14.85
CA ASN A 334 36.09 0.94 13.60
C ASN A 334 35.87 2.45 13.77
N GLY A 335 36.09 2.99 14.97
CA GLY A 335 35.95 4.42 15.23
C GLY A 335 34.50 4.92 15.20
N GLY A 336 33.54 4.04 15.49
CA GLY A 336 32.11 4.33 15.45
C GLY A 336 31.50 4.25 14.06
N SER A 337 32.25 3.86 13.02
CA SER A 337 31.77 3.85 11.64
C SER A 337 30.63 2.84 11.42
N LEU A 338 29.54 3.30 10.81
CA LEU A 338 28.46 2.48 10.25
C LEU A 338 28.58 2.34 8.72
N ASP A 339 29.66 2.89 8.15
CA ASP A 339 29.93 2.96 6.71
C ASP A 339 28.82 3.72 5.94
N TRP A 340 28.66 3.45 4.64
CA TRP A 340 27.61 4.01 3.80
C TRP A 340 26.26 3.35 4.04
N VAL A 341 25.34 4.10 4.64
CA VAL A 341 23.95 3.67 4.87
C VAL A 341 23.00 4.29 3.87
N GLY A 342 22.02 3.52 3.39
CA GLY A 342 20.91 4.03 2.57
C GLY A 342 19.68 4.39 3.40
N PRO A 343 18.66 5.01 2.79
CA PRO A 343 17.39 5.30 3.47
C PRO A 343 16.74 4.03 4.05
N GLY A 344 16.22 4.12 5.27
CA GLY A 344 15.56 3.01 5.98
C GLY A 344 16.51 1.96 6.56
N ALA A 345 17.83 2.13 6.43
CA ALA A 345 18.81 1.23 7.04
C ALA A 345 18.98 1.49 8.55
N LEU A 346 18.54 2.64 9.04
CA LEU A 346 18.67 3.08 10.44
C LEU A 346 17.30 3.32 11.07
N VAL A 347 17.24 3.32 12.40
CA VAL A 347 15.99 3.60 13.13
C VAL A 347 15.55 5.06 12.93
N PRO A 348 14.23 5.36 12.86
CA PRO A 348 13.75 6.66 12.43
C PRO A 348 14.34 7.86 13.19
N PRO A 349 14.46 7.86 14.54
CA PRO A 349 15.03 9.01 15.25
C PRO A 349 16.49 9.28 14.89
N PHE A 350 17.28 8.22 14.63
CA PHE A 350 18.67 8.35 14.21
C PHE A 350 18.75 8.91 12.79
N GLU A 351 17.96 8.35 11.87
CA GLU A 351 17.95 8.74 10.46
C GLU A 351 17.51 10.20 10.28
N GLU A 352 16.45 10.63 11.00
CA GLU A 352 15.99 12.02 10.99
C GLU A 352 17.06 13.00 11.47
N ALA A 353 17.78 12.66 12.54
CA ALA A 353 18.86 13.51 13.05
C ALA A 353 20.03 13.54 12.07
N MET A 354 20.45 12.38 11.53
CA MET A 354 21.51 12.27 10.53
C MET A 354 21.22 13.09 9.27
N ASN A 355 19.98 13.08 8.78
CA ASN A 355 19.58 13.80 7.57
C ASN A 355 19.62 15.33 7.73
N LYS A 356 19.48 15.84 8.96
CA LYS A 356 19.54 17.28 9.27
C LYS A 356 20.98 17.82 9.39
N LEU A 357 21.97 16.96 9.62
CA LEU A 357 23.36 17.37 9.80
C LEU A 357 24.02 17.76 8.47
N ALA A 358 24.91 18.74 8.52
CA ALA A 358 25.87 19.00 7.47
C ALA A 358 27.03 17.97 7.49
N ILE A 359 27.79 17.89 6.40
CA ILE A 359 28.99 17.05 6.36
C ILE A 359 29.99 17.55 7.41
N ASN A 360 30.54 16.62 8.18
CA ASN A 360 31.40 16.78 9.36
C ASN A 360 30.73 17.37 10.60
N GLU A 361 29.45 17.73 10.55
CA GLU A 361 28.72 18.20 11.72
C GLU A 361 28.40 17.05 12.67
N ILE A 362 28.48 17.34 13.97
CA ILE A 362 28.15 16.42 15.05
C ILE A 362 26.75 16.76 15.57
N SER A 363 25.92 15.76 15.83
CA SER A 363 24.58 15.94 16.38
C SER A 363 24.58 16.26 17.88
N GLN A 364 23.50 16.89 18.34
CA GLN A 364 23.12 16.78 19.75
C GLN A 364 22.86 15.30 20.10
N PRO A 365 22.89 14.90 21.38
CA PRO A 365 22.51 13.54 21.78
C PRO A 365 21.10 13.17 21.27
N VAL A 366 21.00 12.05 20.57
CA VAL A 366 19.77 11.52 19.96
C VAL A 366 19.35 10.26 20.68
N GLN A 367 18.14 10.23 21.23
CA GLN A 367 17.59 9.04 21.86
C GLN A 367 17.00 8.09 20.81
N THR A 368 17.31 6.82 20.92
CA THR A 368 16.68 5.74 20.16
C THR A 368 16.32 4.59 21.12
N GLN A 369 15.67 3.54 20.59
CA GLN A 369 15.42 2.31 21.34
C GLN A 369 16.69 1.58 21.82
N PHE A 370 17.88 1.95 21.32
CA PHE A 370 19.15 1.34 21.69
C PHE A 370 19.93 2.17 22.74
N GLY A 371 19.41 3.33 23.15
CA GLY A 371 20.08 4.27 24.05
C GLY A 371 20.30 5.62 23.38
N TRP A 372 21.33 6.34 23.84
CA TRP A 372 21.65 7.67 23.34
C TRP A 372 22.82 7.63 22.37
N HIS A 373 22.70 8.37 21.27
CA HIS A 373 23.67 8.41 20.19
C HIS A 373 24.19 9.82 19.96
N MET A 374 25.48 9.95 19.71
CA MET A 374 26.07 11.14 19.10
C MET A 374 26.52 10.77 17.69
N ILE A 375 26.03 11.50 16.70
CA ILE A 375 26.11 11.14 15.28
C ILE A 375 27.02 12.13 14.57
N GLN A 376 27.85 11.66 13.64
CA GLN A 376 28.59 12.52 12.72
C GLN A 376 28.49 12.01 11.29
N VAL A 377 28.10 12.90 10.38
CA VAL A 377 28.06 12.62 8.94
C VAL A 377 29.42 12.91 8.32
N LEU A 378 29.98 11.94 7.59
CA LEU A 378 31.30 12.05 6.95
C LEU A 378 31.21 12.30 5.44
N GLY A 379 30.07 11.97 4.83
CA GLY A 379 29.86 12.17 3.40
C GLY A 379 28.46 11.79 2.97
N ARG A 380 28.07 12.28 1.80
CA ARG A 380 26.83 11.91 1.11
C ARG A 380 27.15 11.61 -0.35
N GLU A 381 26.57 10.54 -0.87
CA GLU A 381 26.73 10.11 -2.25
C GLU A 381 25.38 9.70 -2.80
N ASN A 382 25.06 10.21 -3.99
CA ASN A 382 23.86 9.83 -4.71
C ASN A 382 24.18 8.59 -5.56
N GLN A 383 23.51 7.48 -5.28
CA GLN A 383 23.67 6.24 -6.03
C GLN A 383 22.40 5.96 -6.83
N ASP A 384 22.54 5.75 -8.13
CA ASP A 384 21.48 5.21 -8.97
C ASP A 384 21.27 3.72 -8.64
N ASN A 385 20.13 3.38 -8.03
CA ASN A 385 19.71 2.01 -7.75
C ASN A 385 18.43 1.64 -8.54
N SER A 386 18.15 2.34 -9.64
CA SER A 386 16.94 2.15 -10.47
C SER A 386 16.70 0.69 -10.85
N GLU A 387 17.74 0.00 -11.31
CA GLU A 387 17.62 -1.39 -11.76
C GLU A 387 17.29 -2.34 -10.61
N GLN A 388 17.88 -2.14 -9.44
CA GLN A 388 17.57 -2.94 -8.26
C GLN A 388 16.13 -2.67 -7.79
N PHE A 389 15.74 -1.40 -7.75
CA PHE A 389 14.38 -1.01 -7.39
C PHE A 389 13.32 -1.59 -8.34
N LYS A 390 13.58 -1.56 -9.65
CA LYS A 390 12.72 -2.21 -10.65
C LYS A 390 12.61 -3.71 -10.40
N LYS A 391 13.73 -4.40 -10.17
CA LYS A 391 13.74 -5.84 -9.87
C LYS A 391 12.93 -6.16 -8.61
N ASP A 392 13.07 -5.35 -7.56
CA ASP A 392 12.36 -5.56 -6.31
C ASP A 392 10.85 -5.34 -6.47
N LYS A 393 10.43 -4.28 -7.19
CA LYS A 393 9.02 -4.09 -7.55
C LYS A 393 8.45 -5.27 -8.34
N ILE A 394 9.16 -5.72 -9.37
CA ILE A 394 8.73 -6.86 -10.19
C ILE A 394 8.66 -8.14 -9.35
N ARG A 395 9.63 -8.34 -8.44
CA ARG A 395 9.62 -9.49 -7.54
C ARG A 395 8.37 -9.49 -6.67
N GLU A 396 7.99 -8.34 -6.12
CA GLU A 396 6.76 -8.18 -5.32
C GLU A 396 5.50 -8.42 -6.17
N GLU A 397 5.44 -7.92 -7.40
CA GLU A 397 4.32 -8.19 -8.33
C GLU A 397 4.17 -9.68 -8.64
N ILE A 398 5.27 -10.36 -9.01
CA ILE A 398 5.27 -11.80 -9.26
C ILE A 398 4.88 -12.56 -7.99
N ARG A 399 5.40 -12.16 -6.83
CA ARG A 399 5.07 -12.76 -5.53
C ARG A 399 3.59 -12.64 -5.24
N LYS A 400 3.01 -11.45 -5.40
CA LYS A 400 1.59 -11.18 -5.19
C LYS A 400 0.74 -12.07 -6.09
N ARG A 401 1.02 -12.11 -7.39
CA ARG A 401 0.30 -12.97 -8.35
C ARG A 401 0.38 -14.45 -7.95
N LYS A 402 1.57 -14.95 -7.62
CA LYS A 402 1.73 -16.34 -7.16
C LYS A 402 0.96 -16.63 -5.87
N ILE A 403 0.95 -15.70 -4.91
CA ILE A 403 0.16 -15.85 -3.67
C ILE A 403 -1.33 -15.95 -4.01
N GLU A 404 -1.83 -15.11 -4.91
CA GLU A 404 -3.24 -15.14 -5.33
C GLU A 404 -3.59 -16.49 -6.01
N GLU A 405 -2.77 -16.94 -6.96
CA GLU A 405 -2.93 -18.23 -7.64
C GLU A 405 -2.89 -19.42 -6.64
N GLU A 406 -1.88 -19.47 -5.78
CA GLU A 406 -1.76 -20.52 -4.77
C GLU A 406 -2.89 -20.46 -3.74
N THR A 407 -3.42 -19.28 -3.42
CA THR A 407 -4.58 -19.13 -2.52
C THR A 407 -5.80 -19.76 -3.16
N GLU A 408 -6.06 -19.47 -4.43
CA GLU A 408 -7.18 -20.06 -5.14
C GLU A 408 -7.08 -21.60 -5.19
N LEU A 409 -5.91 -22.13 -5.55
CA LEU A 409 -5.67 -23.58 -5.59
C LEU A 409 -5.81 -24.22 -4.20
N TRP A 410 -5.32 -23.56 -3.16
CA TRP A 410 -5.45 -24.02 -1.78
C TRP A 410 -6.91 -24.05 -1.32
N LEU A 411 -7.68 -22.99 -1.56
CA LEU A 411 -9.10 -22.94 -1.19
C LEU A 411 -9.93 -24.00 -1.93
N ARG A 412 -9.62 -24.25 -3.21
CA ARG A 412 -10.25 -25.33 -3.99
C ARG A 412 -9.97 -26.70 -3.36
N ARG A 413 -8.69 -27.02 -3.08
CA ARG A 413 -8.33 -28.28 -2.41
C ARG A 413 -9.01 -28.42 -1.05
N LEU A 414 -9.02 -27.34 -0.25
CA LEU A 414 -9.68 -27.33 1.06
C LEU A 414 -11.17 -27.64 0.93
N ARG A 415 -11.85 -27.10 -0.08
CA ARG A 415 -13.27 -27.34 -0.35
C ARG A 415 -13.55 -28.76 -0.87
N ASP A 416 -12.66 -29.29 -1.72
CA ASP A 416 -12.79 -30.60 -2.38
C ASP A 416 -12.49 -31.77 -1.43
N GLU A 417 -11.55 -31.59 -0.50
CA GLU A 417 -11.19 -32.60 0.51
C GLU A 417 -12.19 -32.66 1.68
N ALA A 418 -12.98 -31.60 1.86
CA ALA A 418 -13.89 -31.49 2.98
C ALA A 418 -15.24 -32.20 2.77
N PHE A 419 -15.79 -32.77 3.85
CA PHE A 419 -17.16 -33.26 3.87
C PHE A 419 -18.15 -32.09 3.93
N VAL A 420 -18.91 -31.89 2.85
CA VAL A 420 -19.96 -30.87 2.79
C VAL A 420 -21.23 -31.44 2.14
N GLU A 421 -22.33 -31.36 2.88
CA GLU A 421 -23.66 -31.75 2.42
C GLU A 421 -24.55 -30.50 2.36
N ILE A 422 -25.11 -30.19 1.19
CA ILE A 422 -25.97 -29.01 0.97
C ILE A 422 -27.40 -29.50 0.68
N ASP A 423 -28.38 -28.93 1.39
CA ASP A 423 -29.79 -29.14 1.11
C ASP A 423 -30.22 -28.22 -0.06
N LEU A 424 -30.22 -28.79 -1.27
CA LEU A 424 -30.50 -28.06 -2.52
C LEU A 424 -31.94 -27.55 -2.61
N ASP A 425 -32.89 -28.15 -1.87
CA ASP A 425 -34.28 -27.70 -1.86
C ASP A 425 -34.45 -26.36 -1.12
N ARG A 426 -33.36 -25.82 -0.55
CA ARG A 426 -33.31 -24.59 0.24
C ARG A 426 -32.46 -23.47 -0.39
N LEU A 427 -32.03 -23.66 -1.65
CA LEU A 427 -31.23 -22.71 -2.43
C LEU A 427 -32.03 -21.87 -3.43
#